data_AF-A0A9X7PI81-F1
#
_entry.id   AF-A0A9X7PI81-F1
#
_cell.length_a   1.000
_cell.length_b   1.000
_cell.length_c   1.000
_cell.angle_alpha   90.00
_cell.angle_beta   90.00
_cell.angle_gamma   90.00
#
_symmetry.space_group_name_H-M   'P 1'
#
loop_
_entity.id
_entity.type
_entity.pdbx_description
1 polymer ?
#
loop_
_entity_poly.entity_id
_entity_poly.type
_entity_poly.pdbx_seq_one_letter_code
_entity_poly.pdbx_strand_id
1 'polypeptide(L)'
;MPAVPLLGHYSRVGWIGAAPDADAGVRIRQDGEDIAAGGHAGLAARVTTALEPLPAFLAAADADRPVRIPLWGPWSLRLDDLLVTRMMEIAVHNDDLAVSVGASAPELPERAADTVVALLTRPARRRHGTSAVLRALARAERAPASIAAF
;
A
#
# COMPACT_ATOMS: atom_id res chain seq x y z
N MET A 1 10.03 19.59 7.58
CA MET A 1 8.65 19.45 7.02
C MET A 1 7.78 18.85 8.11
N PRO A 2 6.50 19.23 8.26
CA PRO A 2 5.66 18.70 9.32
C PRO A 2 5.38 17.21 9.10
N ALA A 3 5.44 16.42 10.17
CA ALA A 3 4.90 15.07 10.18
C ALA A 3 3.37 15.16 10.21
N VAL A 4 2.70 14.48 9.29
CA VAL A 4 1.23 14.40 9.27
C VAL A 4 0.80 13.00 9.73
N PRO A 5 -0.39 12.85 10.33
CA PRO A 5 -0.94 11.53 10.62
C PRO A 5 -1.12 10.71 9.34
N LEU A 6 -1.09 9.37 9.45
CA LEU A 6 -1.33 8.44 8.34
C LEU A 6 -2.57 8.78 7.49
N LEU A 7 -3.72 9.04 8.11
CA LEU A 7 -4.92 9.44 7.36
C LEU A 7 -4.79 10.83 6.73
N GLY A 8 -3.98 11.69 7.33
CA GLY A 8 -3.61 12.96 6.72
C GLY A 8 -2.80 12.77 5.44
N HIS A 9 -1.97 11.73 5.34
CA HIS A 9 -1.30 11.38 4.09
C HIS A 9 -2.32 10.92 3.03
N TYR A 10 -3.19 9.96 3.34
CA TYR A 10 -4.20 9.46 2.40
C TYR A 10 -5.25 10.52 2.01
N SER A 11 -5.45 11.58 2.79
CA SER A 11 -6.31 12.69 2.38
C SER A 11 -5.63 13.68 1.43
N ARG A 12 -4.31 13.61 1.25
CA ARG A 12 -3.48 14.59 0.51
C ARG A 12 -2.89 14.04 -0.78
N VAL A 13 -2.72 12.73 -0.91
CA VAL A 13 -2.12 12.13 -2.11
C VAL A 13 -3.05 12.25 -3.31
N GLY A 14 -2.51 12.72 -4.44
CA GLY A 14 -3.30 13.00 -5.65
C GLY A 14 -3.59 11.78 -6.53
N TRP A 15 -3.02 10.62 -6.23
CA TRP A 15 -3.26 9.39 -7.00
C TRP A 15 -4.58 8.68 -6.61
N ILE A 16 -5.13 8.96 -5.43
CA ILE A 16 -6.41 8.37 -5.02
C ILE A 16 -7.53 8.96 -5.88
N GLY A 17 -8.19 8.11 -6.66
CA GLY A 17 -9.20 8.51 -7.64
C GLY A 17 -8.63 9.01 -8.98
N ALA A 18 -7.33 8.91 -9.21
CA ALA A 18 -6.77 9.10 -10.55
C ALA A 18 -7.17 7.93 -11.47
N ALA A 19 -7.34 8.22 -12.76
CA ALA A 19 -7.63 7.19 -13.75
C ALA A 19 -6.40 6.26 -13.95
N PRO A 20 -6.60 4.95 -14.20
CA PRO A 20 -5.48 4.00 -14.36
C PRO A 20 -4.52 4.31 -15.53
N ASP A 21 -5.01 5.05 -16.52
CA ASP A 21 -4.29 5.49 -17.73
C ASP A 21 -3.70 6.90 -17.60
N ALA A 22 -3.85 7.56 -16.44
CA ALA A 22 -3.18 8.82 -16.19
C ALA A 22 -1.65 8.66 -16.37
N ASP A 23 -0.96 9.73 -16.78
CA ASP A 23 0.49 9.72 -17.02
C ASP A 23 1.32 9.10 -15.88
N ALA A 24 0.83 9.19 -14.64
CA ALA A 24 1.42 8.53 -13.48
C ALA A 24 1.41 7.00 -13.60
N GLY A 25 0.28 6.39 -14.00
CA GLY A 25 0.15 4.94 -14.20
C GLY A 25 1.00 4.42 -15.35
N VAL A 26 1.15 5.20 -16.43
CA VAL A 26 2.05 4.86 -17.54
C VAL A 26 3.51 4.84 -17.08
N ARG A 27 3.96 5.90 -16.39
CA ARG A 27 5.34 5.96 -15.88
C ARG A 27 5.66 4.85 -14.87
N ILE A 28 4.74 4.56 -13.94
CA ILE A 28 4.92 3.47 -12.98
C ILE A 28 5.12 2.12 -13.68
N ARG A 29 4.37 1.88 -14.77
CA ARG A 29 4.52 0.66 -15.56
C ARG A 29 5.87 0.59 -16.26
N GLN A 30 6.29 1.67 -16.92
CA GLN A 30 7.59 1.76 -17.58
C GLN A 30 8.75 1.56 -16.59
N ASP A 31 8.71 2.25 -15.45
CA ASP A 31 9.71 2.09 -14.39
C ASP A 31 9.74 0.64 -13.86
N GLY A 32 8.57 0.00 -13.75
CA GLY A 32 8.45 -1.40 -13.37
C GLY A 32 9.07 -2.36 -14.39
N GLU A 33 8.84 -2.13 -15.68
CA GLU A 33 9.44 -2.89 -16.79
C GLU A 33 10.97 -2.75 -16.78
N ASP A 34 11.48 -1.52 -16.61
CA ASP A 34 12.91 -1.24 -16.52
C ASP A 34 13.56 -1.93 -15.31
N ILE A 35 12.90 -1.88 -14.14
CA ILE A 35 13.35 -2.57 -12.93
C ILE A 35 13.40 -4.09 -13.14
N ALA A 36 12.44 -4.64 -13.89
CA ALA A 36 12.32 -6.06 -14.16
C ALA A 36 13.07 -6.52 -15.42
N ALA A 37 13.77 -5.62 -16.13
CA ALA A 37 14.45 -5.93 -17.39
C ALA A 37 15.46 -7.08 -17.30
N GLY A 38 16.05 -7.30 -16.12
CA GLY A 38 16.94 -8.43 -15.82
C GLY A 38 16.23 -9.77 -15.55
N GLY A 39 14.90 -9.83 -15.72
CA GLY A 39 14.07 -11.01 -15.49
C GLY A 39 13.72 -11.25 -14.01
N HIS A 40 12.79 -12.20 -13.78
CA HIS A 40 12.24 -12.47 -12.46
C HIS A 40 13.30 -12.93 -11.44
N ALA A 41 14.29 -13.71 -11.87
CA ALA A 41 15.35 -14.20 -10.99
C ALA A 41 16.23 -13.05 -10.48
N GLY A 42 16.59 -12.11 -11.36
CA GLY A 42 17.33 -10.91 -10.99
C GLY A 42 16.53 -10.01 -10.05
N LEU A 43 15.22 -9.83 -10.31
CA LEU A 43 14.34 -9.07 -9.43
C LEU A 43 14.22 -9.72 -8.04
N ALA A 44 14.00 -11.03 -7.97
CA ALA A 44 13.91 -11.77 -6.71
C ALA A 44 15.20 -11.67 -5.88
N ALA A 45 16.37 -11.78 -6.53
CA ALA A 45 17.65 -11.58 -5.87
C ALA A 45 17.79 -10.16 -5.31
N ARG A 46 17.44 -9.13 -6.11
CA ARG A 46 17.48 -7.72 -5.66
C ARG A 46 16.55 -7.46 -4.47
N VAL A 47 15.33 -8.00 -4.50
CA VAL A 47 14.40 -7.89 -3.37
C VAL A 47 14.99 -8.57 -2.13
N THR A 48 15.53 -9.78 -2.28
CA THR A 48 16.17 -10.50 -1.16
C THR A 48 17.30 -9.69 -0.53
N THR A 49 18.21 -9.15 -1.35
CA THR A 49 19.30 -8.27 -0.89
C THR A 49 18.78 -7.00 -0.21
N ALA A 50 17.72 -6.39 -0.73
CA ALA A 50 17.14 -5.18 -0.14
C ALA A 50 16.45 -5.45 1.20
N LEU A 51 15.89 -6.65 1.39
CA LEU A 51 15.20 -7.04 2.63
C LEU A 51 16.17 -7.49 3.73
N GLU A 52 17.31 -8.07 3.37
CA GLU A 52 18.30 -8.62 4.32
C GLU A 52 18.63 -7.68 5.50
N PRO A 53 18.96 -6.38 5.31
CA PRO A 53 19.32 -5.52 6.43
C PRO A 53 18.11 -4.99 7.24
N LEU A 54 16.89 -5.12 6.71
CA LEU A 54 15.72 -4.45 7.30
C LEU A 54 15.39 -4.89 8.73
N PRO A 55 15.44 -6.18 9.12
CA PRO A 55 15.11 -6.56 10.49
C PRO A 55 15.98 -5.87 11.54
N ALA A 56 17.31 -5.84 11.32
CA ALA A 56 18.23 -5.18 12.23
C ALA A 56 18.04 -3.66 12.24
N PHE A 57 17.84 -3.06 11.05
CA PHE A 57 17.57 -1.63 10.94
C PHE A 57 16.29 -1.22 11.66
N LEU A 58 15.20 -1.96 11.46
CA LEU A 58 13.89 -1.66 12.05
C LEU A 58 13.88 -1.89 13.56
N ALA A 59 14.57 -2.92 14.06
CA ALA A 59 14.70 -3.16 15.50
C ALA A 59 15.41 -2.02 16.25
N ALA A 60 16.34 -1.33 15.57
CA ALA A 60 17.08 -0.20 16.14
C ALA A 60 16.44 1.17 15.85
N ALA A 61 15.39 1.23 15.03
CA ALA A 61 14.84 2.49 14.56
C ALA A 61 13.87 3.11 15.57
N ASP A 62 13.90 4.44 15.65
CA ASP A 62 12.87 5.22 16.35
C ASP A 62 11.60 5.29 15.50
N ALA A 63 10.50 4.76 16.06
CA ALA A 63 9.16 4.76 15.47
C ALA A 63 8.65 6.17 15.12
N ASP A 64 9.10 7.18 15.86
CA ASP A 64 8.62 8.57 15.73
C ASP A 64 9.47 9.39 14.78
N ARG A 65 10.56 8.81 14.30
CA ARG A 65 11.46 9.47 13.37
C ARG A 65 10.69 9.90 12.11
N PRO A 66 10.70 11.19 11.76
CA PRO A 66 10.04 11.65 10.55
C PRO A 66 10.78 11.14 9.31
N VAL A 67 10.03 10.55 8.39
CA VAL A 67 10.51 10.07 7.09
C VAL A 67 9.86 10.88 5.98
N ARG A 68 10.71 11.45 5.11
CA ARG A 68 10.29 12.16 3.91
C ARG A 68 10.51 11.28 2.69
N ILE A 69 9.47 11.16 1.87
CA ILE A 69 9.58 10.58 0.53
C ILE A 69 9.50 11.73 -0.49
N PRO A 70 10.52 11.95 -1.34
CA PRO A 70 10.55 13.07 -2.28
C PRO A 70 9.38 13.15 -3.25
N LEU A 71 8.76 12.00 -3.58
CA LEU A 71 7.58 11.89 -4.45
C LEU A 71 6.28 12.40 -3.79
N TRP A 72 6.29 12.67 -2.50
CA TRP A 72 5.16 13.27 -1.79
C TRP A 72 5.28 14.80 -1.76
N GLY A 73 4.18 15.48 -1.39
CA GLY A 73 4.22 16.92 -1.18
C GLY A 73 5.01 17.32 0.07
N PRO A 74 4.84 18.56 0.56
CA PRO A 74 5.71 19.15 1.59
C PRO A 74 5.40 18.64 3.02
N TRP A 75 5.39 17.32 3.22
CA TRP A 75 5.15 16.67 4.51
C TRP A 75 6.02 15.42 4.71
N SER A 76 5.95 14.86 5.91
CA SER A 76 6.60 13.60 6.28
C SER A 76 5.60 12.70 7.01
N LEU A 77 5.90 11.40 7.12
CA LEU A 77 5.21 10.48 8.02
C LEU A 77 6.15 10.10 9.17
N ARG A 78 5.59 9.71 10.32
CA ARG A 78 6.37 8.92 11.30
C ARG A 78 6.80 7.60 10.65
N LEU A 79 7.90 7.03 11.10
CA LEU A 79 8.39 5.76 10.56
C LEU A 79 7.31 4.67 10.65
N ASP A 80 6.62 4.56 11.78
CA ASP A 80 5.53 3.59 11.95
C ASP A 80 4.38 3.81 10.95
N ASP A 81 3.96 5.06 10.76
CA ASP A 81 2.92 5.40 9.79
C ASP A 81 3.36 5.02 8.36
N LEU A 82 4.63 5.27 8.01
CA LEU A 82 5.20 4.84 6.74
C LEU A 82 5.21 3.31 6.62
N LEU A 83 5.58 2.57 7.66
CA LEU A 83 5.60 1.11 7.63
C LEU A 83 4.19 0.54 7.41
N VAL A 84 3.16 1.15 8.00
CA VAL A 84 1.76 0.79 7.72
C VAL A 84 1.41 0.99 6.24
N THR A 85 1.88 2.08 5.61
CA THR A 85 1.70 2.23 4.14
C THR A 85 2.40 1.11 3.38
N ARG A 86 3.62 0.72 3.77
CA ARG A 86 4.40 -0.32 3.08
C ARG A 86 3.80 -1.71 3.24
N MET A 87 3.26 -2.03 4.42
CA MET A 87 2.52 -3.27 4.63
C MET A 87 1.31 -3.37 3.70
N MET A 88 0.57 -2.27 3.52
CA MET A 88 -0.58 -2.24 2.61
C MET A 88 -0.16 -2.43 1.16
N GLU A 89 0.86 -1.71 0.68
CA GLU A 89 1.36 -1.85 -0.69
C GLU A 89 1.82 -3.28 -0.97
N ILE A 90 2.57 -3.90 -0.05
CA ILE A 90 3.02 -5.30 -0.19
C ILE A 90 1.83 -6.25 -0.22
N ALA A 91 0.84 -6.07 0.67
CA ALA A 91 -0.34 -6.92 0.72
C ALA A 91 -1.14 -6.88 -0.60
N VAL A 92 -1.40 -5.68 -1.13
CA VAL A 92 -2.14 -5.50 -2.39
C VAL A 92 -1.33 -6.05 -3.57
N HIS A 93 -0.05 -5.68 -3.67
CA HIS A 93 0.75 -6.08 -4.83
C HIS A 93 1.17 -7.55 -4.83
N ASN A 94 1.21 -8.22 -3.67
CA ASN A 94 1.37 -9.67 -3.63
C ASN A 94 0.17 -10.38 -4.27
N ASP A 95 -1.05 -9.89 -4.02
CA ASP A 95 -2.27 -10.43 -4.64
C ASP A 95 -2.29 -10.11 -6.14
N ASP A 96 -2.03 -8.85 -6.53
CA ASP A 96 -1.94 -8.44 -7.94
C ASP A 96 -0.96 -9.32 -8.73
N LEU A 97 0.23 -9.56 -8.16
CA LEU A 97 1.25 -10.38 -8.79
C LEU A 97 0.81 -11.84 -8.90
N ALA A 98 0.24 -12.41 -7.84
CA ALA A 98 -0.22 -13.79 -7.83
C ALA A 98 -1.33 -14.03 -8.87
N VAL A 99 -2.32 -13.14 -8.92
CA VAL A 99 -3.39 -13.16 -9.94
C VAL A 99 -2.81 -13.06 -11.35
N SER A 100 -1.84 -12.17 -11.56
CA SER A 100 -1.21 -11.94 -12.88
C SER A 100 -0.49 -13.18 -13.43
N VAL A 101 -0.03 -14.08 -12.57
CA VAL A 101 0.68 -15.32 -12.97
C VAL A 101 -0.13 -16.59 -12.73
N GLY A 102 -1.40 -16.47 -12.33
CA GLY A 102 -2.27 -17.61 -12.05
C GLY A 102 -1.87 -18.42 -10.80
N ALA A 103 -1.23 -17.78 -9.83
CA ALA A 103 -0.84 -18.38 -8.55
C ALA A 103 -1.77 -17.93 -7.41
N SER A 104 -1.71 -18.63 -6.28
CA SER A 104 -2.35 -18.18 -5.04
C SER A 104 -1.46 -17.16 -4.33
N ALA A 105 -2.07 -16.06 -3.85
CA ALA A 105 -1.36 -15.09 -3.04
C ALA A 105 -0.85 -15.72 -1.73
N PRO A 106 0.34 -15.34 -1.26
CA PRO A 106 0.85 -15.82 0.02
C PRO A 106 -0.01 -15.32 1.17
N GLU A 107 -0.22 -16.15 2.18
CA GLU A 107 -0.93 -15.76 3.39
C GLU A 107 -0.15 -14.69 4.17
N LEU A 108 -0.84 -13.65 4.60
CA LEU A 108 -0.25 -12.58 5.40
C LEU A 108 -0.23 -12.99 6.88
N PRO A 109 0.82 -12.63 7.64
CA PRO A 109 0.79 -12.72 9.09
C PRO A 109 -0.43 -11.98 9.67
N GLU A 110 -1.12 -12.57 10.65
CA GLU A 110 -2.38 -12.05 11.21
C GLU A 110 -2.31 -10.56 11.57
N ARG A 111 -1.26 -10.12 12.26
CA ARG A 111 -1.08 -8.71 12.63
C ARG A 111 -0.93 -7.77 11.43
N ALA A 112 -0.30 -8.24 10.36
CA ALA A 112 -0.17 -7.47 9.14
C ALA A 112 -1.53 -7.37 8.42
N ALA A 113 -2.27 -8.48 8.36
CA ALA A 113 -3.63 -8.51 7.81
C ALA A 113 -4.56 -7.53 8.56
N ASP A 114 -4.57 -7.58 9.89
CA ASP A 114 -5.37 -6.67 10.72
C ASP A 114 -5.01 -5.21 10.47
N THR A 115 -3.71 -4.90 10.40
CA THR A 115 -3.21 -3.55 10.17
C THR A 115 -3.65 -3.02 8.80
N VAL A 116 -3.53 -3.85 7.76
CA VAL A 116 -3.90 -3.48 6.39
C VAL A 116 -5.42 -3.33 6.26
N VAL A 117 -6.21 -4.25 6.79
CA VAL A 117 -7.69 -4.16 6.79
C VAL A 117 -8.15 -2.91 7.55
N ALA A 118 -7.59 -2.66 8.73
CA ALA A 118 -7.89 -1.45 9.52
C ALA A 118 -7.50 -0.16 8.79
N LEU A 119 -6.41 -0.17 8.02
CA LEU A 119 -6.07 0.96 7.16
C LEU A 119 -7.10 1.12 6.05
N LEU A 120 -7.33 0.10 5.21
CA LEU A 120 -8.15 0.18 3.99
C LEU A 120 -9.62 0.54 4.26
N THR A 121 -10.16 0.13 5.40
CA THR A 121 -11.53 0.49 5.80
C THR A 121 -11.72 2.00 6.00
N ARG A 122 -10.68 2.74 6.40
CA ARG A 122 -10.77 4.19 6.65
C ARG A 122 -10.96 5.04 5.36
N PRO A 123 -10.11 4.93 4.32
CA PRO A 123 -10.36 5.60 3.05
C PRO A 123 -11.61 5.06 2.36
N ALA A 124 -11.91 3.75 2.43
CA ALA A 124 -13.16 3.20 1.92
C ALA A 124 -14.39 3.84 2.56
N ARG A 125 -14.41 4.02 3.89
CA ARG A 125 -15.49 4.71 4.61
C ARG A 125 -15.59 6.18 4.23
N ARG A 126 -14.47 6.85 4.00
CA ARG A 126 -14.45 8.26 3.55
C ARG A 126 -15.02 8.41 2.14
N ARG A 127 -14.74 7.45 1.25
CA ARG A 127 -15.16 7.47 -0.16
C ARG A 127 -16.60 7.02 -0.34
N HIS A 128 -17.01 5.94 0.32
CA HIS A 128 -18.29 5.23 0.08
C HIS A 128 -19.30 5.42 1.21
N GLY A 129 -18.91 6.00 2.34
CA GLY A 129 -19.74 6.16 3.52
C GLY A 129 -19.77 4.92 4.43
N THR A 130 -20.03 5.13 5.72
CA THR A 130 -19.99 4.06 6.73
C THR A 130 -21.03 2.96 6.47
N SER A 131 -22.25 3.33 6.07
CA SER A 131 -23.32 2.35 5.82
C SER A 131 -23.00 1.41 4.66
N ALA A 132 -22.35 1.91 3.60
CA ALA A 132 -21.95 1.09 2.46
C ALA A 132 -20.91 0.05 2.85
N VAL A 133 -19.88 0.46 3.60
CA VAL A 133 -18.83 -0.44 4.12
C VAL A 133 -19.40 -1.47 5.09
N LEU A 134 -20.26 -1.05 6.03
CA LEU A 134 -20.91 -1.99 6.96
C LEU A 134 -21.77 -3.03 6.23
N ARG A 135 -22.52 -2.61 5.20
CA ARG A 135 -23.30 -3.55 4.38
C ARG A 135 -22.39 -4.51 3.63
N ALA A 136 -21.34 -4.02 2.98
CA ALA A 136 -20.38 -4.88 2.28
C ALA A 136 -19.74 -5.94 3.19
N LEU A 137 -19.37 -5.57 4.42
CA LEU A 137 -18.72 -6.48 5.36
C LEU A 137 -19.69 -7.44 6.07
N ALA A 138 -20.95 -7.04 6.26
CA ALA A 138 -21.89 -7.84 7.06
C ALA A 138 -23.00 -8.52 6.24
N ARG A 139 -23.36 -7.99 5.06
CA ARG A 139 -24.64 -8.24 4.37
C ARG A 139 -24.50 -8.09 2.85
N ALA A 140 -23.99 -9.14 2.21
CA ALA A 140 -23.70 -9.17 0.77
C ALA A 140 -24.92 -8.79 -0.09
N GLU A 141 -26.13 -9.13 0.35
CA GLU A 141 -27.39 -8.83 -0.38
C GLU A 141 -27.73 -7.33 -0.43
N ARG A 142 -27.08 -6.51 0.40
CA ARG A 142 -27.22 -5.04 0.43
C ARG A 142 -25.90 -4.32 0.15
N ALA A 143 -24.86 -5.05 -0.21
CA ALA A 143 -23.57 -4.49 -0.52
C ALA A 143 -23.63 -3.67 -1.81
N PRO A 144 -22.99 -2.49 -1.88
CA PRO A 144 -22.78 -1.81 -3.15
C PRO A 144 -21.87 -2.66 -4.06
N ALA A 145 -21.83 -2.32 -5.35
CA ALA A 145 -20.96 -3.01 -6.31
C ALA A 145 -19.46 -2.94 -5.95
N SER A 146 -19.03 -1.90 -5.23
CA SER A 146 -17.65 -1.76 -4.76
C SER A 146 -17.57 -0.96 -3.47
N ILE A 147 -16.57 -1.29 -2.66
CA ILE A 147 -16.09 -0.49 -1.53
C ILE A 147 -14.56 -0.32 -1.58
N ALA A 148 -13.96 -0.44 -2.77
CA ALA A 148 -12.51 -0.33 -2.94
C ALA A 148 -11.98 0.98 -2.34
N ALA A 149 -10.88 0.89 -1.59
CA ALA A 149 -10.29 1.99 -0.86
C ALA A 149 -9.73 3.09 -1.77
N PHE A 150 -9.30 2.74 -2.99
CA PHE A 150 -8.61 3.60 -3.95
C PHE A 150 -9.36 3.65 -5.29
#